data_AF-A0A938Q199-F1
#
_entry.id   AF-A0A938Q199-F1
#
_cell.length_a   1.000
_cell.length_b   1.000
_cell.length_c   1.000
_cell.angle_alpha   90.00
_cell.angle_beta   90.00
_cell.angle_gamma   90.00
#
_symmetry.space_group_name_H-M   'P 1'
#
loop_
_entity.id
_entity.type
_entity.pdbx_description
1 polymer ?
#
loop_
_entity_poly.entity_id
_entity_poly.type
_entity_poly.pdbx_seq_one_letter_code
_entity_poly.pdbx_strand_id
1 'polypeptide(L)'
;MTDRDVMEYDVVIVGGGPAGLAAAIRCKELQPDRGVCVLEKASAIGAQLVSGCVLEPEPLDTLLPGWRETPPDICVSATRDEFWYFTKSRGFRLPTPPQMHNRGNFIVSLGQLAPLLAARAEALGVDVFPGFAAAEAIVEDGRVAGVRIGDMGLDRDREPGPNYAPGADIRAGTTILAEGCRGSVTKQLVARLGLADGRQPQTYGLGFKELWQLPPGRAEPGLIQHTVGWPVDAKTYGGSFLYHLDRDRVYVGYVIGLDYADPRFKPFEAFQQFKHHPRISPLLDGGEILAYGARTIAAGGWQSLPRMEAPGLLIVGDAAGTLNVPKIKGVHQAIRCGVLAAEHLAETGGTAGFEAHWRASEGGRELKRVRNIKPGFHRGLWFGMVNGAWESATAGYSPWTLSHTENHLALHRLENAPAVDRDWVTRTLPPRDRLAAVYHAGNVHDEHQPVHLVVSDTTICATRCTTEFGNPCENFCPANVYEMVDDGAGGKRLQINAANCVHCKSCDIKDPYGIITWTTPEGGSGPNYQGL
;
A
#
# COMPACT_ATOMS: atom_id res chain seq x y z
N MET A 1 -16.11 -3.42 33.42
CA MET A 1 -15.93 -2.46 32.31
C MET A 1 -14.75 -1.59 32.72
N THR A 2 -13.64 -1.66 31.99
CA THR A 2 -12.54 -0.72 32.19
C THR A 2 -13.04 0.65 31.77
N ASP A 3 -12.89 1.66 32.64
CA ASP A 3 -13.22 3.04 32.32
C ASP A 3 -12.23 3.51 31.25
N ARG A 4 -12.72 3.92 30.07
CA ARG A 4 -11.90 4.35 28.92
C ARG A 4 -12.17 5.82 28.68
N ASP A 5 -11.11 6.58 28.44
CA ASP A 5 -11.26 7.99 28.05
C ASP A 5 -12.08 8.09 26.75
N VAL A 6 -12.96 9.08 26.69
CA VAL A 6 -13.79 9.36 25.51
C VAL A 6 -13.48 10.75 25.01
N MET A 7 -13.18 10.87 23.72
CA MET A 7 -13.04 12.14 23.02
C MET A 7 -14.12 12.24 21.94
N GLU A 8 -14.71 13.42 21.78
CA GLU A 8 -15.80 13.66 20.83
C GLU A 8 -15.36 14.65 19.74
N TYR A 9 -15.66 14.30 18.49
CA TYR A 9 -15.40 15.12 17.31
C TYR A 9 -16.61 15.12 16.37
N ASP A 10 -16.70 16.07 15.44
CA ASP A 10 -17.67 15.96 14.36
C ASP A 10 -17.23 14.91 13.33
N VAL A 11 -15.92 14.89 13.05
CA VAL A 11 -15.28 13.99 12.08
C VAL A 11 -14.01 13.39 12.66
N VAL A 12 -13.92 12.06 12.67
CA VAL A 12 -12.66 11.33 12.90
C VAL A 12 -12.16 10.72 11.59
N ILE A 13 -10.88 10.88 11.31
CA ILE A 13 -10.22 10.38 10.11
C ILE A 13 -9.15 9.38 10.54
N VAL A 14 -9.24 8.15 10.03
CA VAL A 14 -8.28 7.09 10.36
C VAL A 14 -7.25 6.96 9.23
N GLY A 15 -6.05 7.47 9.46
CA GLY A 15 -4.90 7.44 8.55
C GLY A 15 -4.44 8.84 8.14
N GLY A 16 -3.21 9.19 8.50
CA GLY A 16 -2.51 10.43 8.14
C GLY A 16 -1.83 10.37 6.76
N GLY A 17 -2.42 9.62 5.83
CA GLY A 17 -1.97 9.58 4.43
C GLY A 17 -2.59 10.70 3.58
N PRO A 18 -2.27 10.76 2.27
CA PRO A 18 -2.75 11.81 1.38
C PRO A 18 -4.28 11.96 1.32
N ALA A 19 -5.03 10.85 1.37
CA ALA A 19 -6.49 10.92 1.38
C ALA A 19 -7.04 11.51 2.69
N GLY A 20 -6.53 11.05 3.84
CA GLY A 20 -7.00 11.50 5.15
C GLY A 20 -6.66 12.96 5.41
N LEU A 21 -5.41 13.38 5.12
CA LEU A 21 -5.00 14.76 5.27
C LEU A 21 -5.71 15.70 4.29
N ALA A 22 -5.96 15.26 3.05
CA ALA A 22 -6.76 16.03 2.10
C ALA A 22 -8.20 16.24 2.57
N ALA A 23 -8.84 15.19 3.10
CA ALA A 23 -10.17 15.30 3.70
C ALA A 23 -10.15 16.25 4.91
N ALA A 24 -9.15 16.14 5.78
CA ALA A 24 -9.02 16.98 6.97
C ALA A 24 -8.91 18.48 6.63
N ILE A 25 -7.99 18.81 5.72
CA ILE A 25 -7.78 20.19 5.23
C ILE A 25 -9.09 20.73 4.64
N ARG A 26 -9.69 19.99 3.69
CA ARG A 26 -10.89 20.46 3.00
C ARG A 26 -12.10 20.57 3.94
N CYS A 27 -12.25 19.69 4.93
CA CYS A 27 -13.27 19.81 5.97
C CYS A 27 -13.17 21.16 6.69
N LYS A 28 -11.97 21.56 7.12
CA LYS A 28 -11.76 22.83 7.84
C LYS A 28 -11.85 24.05 6.92
N GLU A 29 -11.44 23.94 5.65
CA GLU A 29 -11.62 25.01 4.67
C GLU A 29 -13.10 25.34 4.42
N LEU A 30 -13.97 24.31 4.39
CA LEU A 30 -15.40 24.48 4.16
C LEU A 30 -16.16 24.85 5.43
N GLN A 31 -15.77 24.29 6.58
CA GLN A 31 -16.44 24.47 7.87
C GLN A 31 -15.40 24.66 8.99
N PRO A 32 -14.92 25.89 9.21
CA PRO A 32 -13.83 26.19 10.15
C PRO A 32 -14.09 25.77 11.60
N ASP A 33 -15.35 25.79 12.05
CA ASP A 33 -15.72 25.44 13.43
C ASP A 33 -15.88 23.92 13.64
N ARG A 34 -15.81 23.12 12.57
CA ARG A 34 -15.97 21.67 12.65
C ARG A 34 -14.79 21.05 13.42
N GLY A 35 -15.09 20.22 14.41
CA GLY A 35 -14.12 19.41 15.14
C GLY A 35 -13.63 18.25 14.28
N VAL A 36 -12.36 18.25 13.91
CA VAL A 36 -11.76 17.23 13.02
C VAL A 36 -10.52 16.65 13.68
N CYS A 37 -10.48 15.32 13.79
CA CYS A 37 -9.35 14.57 14.32
C CYS A 37 -8.78 13.63 13.25
N VAL A 38 -7.45 13.55 13.15
CA VAL A 38 -6.73 12.58 12.32
C VAL A 38 -5.90 11.67 13.21
N LEU A 39 -6.18 10.37 13.18
CA LEU A 39 -5.40 9.34 13.87
C LEU A 39 -4.40 8.71 12.89
N GLU A 40 -3.12 8.68 13.25
CA GLU A 40 -2.09 7.99 12.48
C GLU A 40 -1.31 7.04 13.40
N LYS A 41 -1.12 5.80 12.94
CA LYS A 41 -0.42 4.76 13.70
C LYS A 41 1.09 4.96 13.69
N ALA A 42 1.64 5.55 12.65
CA ALA A 42 3.06 5.86 12.55
C ALA A 42 3.50 6.81 13.67
N SER A 43 4.74 6.66 14.16
CA SER A 43 5.32 7.52 15.22
C SER A 43 5.39 8.99 14.83
N ALA A 44 5.42 9.27 13.53
CA ALA A 44 5.26 10.59 12.95
C ALA A 44 4.50 10.48 11.61
N ILE A 45 3.83 11.57 11.21
CA ILE A 45 3.19 11.63 9.88
C ILE A 45 4.25 11.36 8.80
N GLY A 46 3.92 10.48 7.85
CA GLY A 46 4.81 10.11 6.74
C GLY A 46 5.73 8.92 7.02
N ALA A 47 6.00 8.57 8.28
CA ALA A 47 6.98 7.52 8.63
C ALA A 47 6.59 6.11 8.15
N GLN A 48 5.32 5.86 7.83
CA GLN A 48 4.83 4.60 7.27
C GLN A 48 4.33 4.70 5.82
N LEU A 49 4.59 5.82 5.14
CA LEU A 49 4.24 6.01 3.73
C LEU A 49 5.40 5.57 2.81
N VAL A 50 5.06 4.74 1.82
CA VAL A 50 5.97 4.28 0.77
C VAL A 50 5.26 4.38 -0.56
N SER A 51 5.88 5.03 -1.53
CA SER A 51 5.40 5.05 -2.90
C SER A 51 6.53 5.35 -3.87
N GLY A 52 6.50 4.80 -5.08
CA GLY A 52 7.37 5.32 -6.15
C GLY A 52 7.09 6.80 -6.45
N CYS A 53 5.82 7.21 -6.30
CA CYS A 53 5.30 8.58 -6.36
C CYS A 53 5.80 9.45 -7.53
N VAL A 54 5.34 9.11 -8.73
CA VAL A 54 5.22 10.10 -9.81
C VAL A 54 3.86 10.77 -9.69
N LEU A 55 3.84 11.98 -9.16
CA LEU A 55 2.65 12.73 -8.79
C LEU A 55 2.09 13.52 -9.99
N GLU A 56 0.81 13.29 -10.29
CA GLU A 56 0.00 14.21 -11.09
C GLU A 56 -0.41 15.39 -10.17
N PRO A 57 0.04 16.62 -10.45
CA PRO A 57 0.01 17.69 -9.45
C PRO A 57 -1.35 18.35 -9.27
N GLU A 58 -2.26 18.25 -10.25
CA GLU A 58 -3.53 19.01 -10.26
C GLU A 58 -4.32 18.92 -8.94
N PRO A 59 -4.54 17.74 -8.33
CA PRO A 59 -5.26 17.69 -7.06
C PRO A 59 -4.54 18.37 -5.90
N LEU A 60 -3.20 18.32 -5.91
CA LEU A 60 -2.40 19.01 -4.91
C LEU A 60 -2.36 20.52 -5.15
N ASP A 61 -2.40 20.96 -6.41
CA ASP A 61 -2.49 22.37 -6.79
C ASP A 61 -3.77 23.01 -6.26
N THR A 62 -4.88 22.27 -6.35
CA THR A 62 -6.20 22.69 -5.87
C THR A 62 -6.28 22.68 -4.33
N LEU A 63 -5.66 21.69 -3.68
CA LEU A 63 -5.73 21.53 -2.22
C LEU A 63 -4.75 22.43 -1.46
N LEU A 64 -3.52 22.57 -1.96
CA LEU A 64 -2.43 23.30 -1.31
C LEU A 64 -1.82 24.30 -2.31
N PRO A 65 -2.51 25.40 -2.62
CA PRO A 65 -1.99 26.41 -3.52
C PRO A 65 -0.67 26.95 -2.98
N GLY A 66 0.37 27.00 -3.83
CA GLY A 66 1.71 27.45 -3.43
C GLY A 66 2.65 26.35 -2.93
N TRP A 67 2.24 25.07 -2.88
CA TRP A 67 3.12 23.96 -2.43
C TRP A 67 4.46 23.87 -3.18
N ARG A 68 4.53 24.43 -4.40
CA ARG A 68 5.75 24.49 -5.22
C ARG A 68 6.79 25.51 -4.73
N GLU A 69 6.39 26.47 -3.90
CA GLU A 69 7.30 27.46 -3.31
C GLU A 69 8.12 26.83 -2.17
N THR A 70 7.51 25.87 -1.46
CA THR A 70 8.14 25.07 -0.40
C THR A 70 7.89 23.58 -0.65
N PRO A 71 8.45 23.01 -1.73
CA PRO A 71 8.20 21.62 -2.08
C PRO A 71 8.91 20.68 -1.09
N PRO A 72 8.52 19.39 -1.05
CA PRO A 72 9.32 18.35 -0.39
C PRO A 72 10.77 18.35 -0.90
N ASP A 73 11.73 17.98 -0.04
CA ASP A 73 13.17 17.93 -0.37
C ASP A 73 13.47 17.05 -1.59
N ILE A 74 12.72 15.95 -1.74
CA ILE A 74 12.70 15.16 -2.97
C ILE A 74 11.48 15.60 -3.78
N CYS A 75 11.70 16.48 -4.75
CA CYS A 75 10.71 16.93 -5.73
C CYS A 75 11.40 17.28 -7.05
N VAL A 76 11.31 16.39 -8.04
CA VAL A 76 12.01 16.51 -9.33
C VAL A 76 11.01 16.47 -10.47
N SER A 77 11.00 17.47 -11.34
CA SER A 77 10.13 17.46 -12.52
C SER A 77 10.47 16.31 -13.46
N ALA A 78 9.45 15.59 -13.95
CA ALA A 78 9.62 14.55 -14.94
C ALA A 78 10.04 15.15 -16.29
N THR A 79 11.11 14.62 -16.88
CA THR A 79 11.72 15.12 -18.13
C THR A 79 11.64 14.12 -19.26
N ARG A 80 11.81 12.82 -18.96
CA ARG A 80 11.85 11.74 -19.97
C ARG A 80 11.21 10.47 -19.43
N ASP A 81 10.36 9.84 -20.25
CA ASP A 81 9.76 8.55 -19.97
C ASP A 81 10.36 7.45 -20.85
N GLU A 82 10.66 6.30 -20.25
CA GLU A 82 11.10 5.11 -20.97
C GLU A 82 10.36 3.86 -20.49
N PHE A 83 9.87 3.07 -21.44
CA PHE A 83 9.28 1.77 -21.18
C PHE A 83 10.13 0.68 -21.83
N TRP A 84 10.52 -0.33 -21.06
CA TRP A 84 11.43 -1.39 -21.53
C TRP A 84 10.85 -2.78 -21.30
N TYR A 85 11.14 -3.69 -22.23
CA TYR A 85 11.01 -5.13 -22.03
C TYR A 85 12.39 -5.73 -21.79
N PHE A 86 12.57 -6.42 -20.67
CA PHE A 86 13.82 -7.10 -20.33
C PHE A 86 13.71 -8.61 -20.55
N THR A 87 14.72 -9.16 -21.19
CA THR A 87 15.11 -10.56 -21.05
C THR A 87 16.21 -10.66 -19.99
N LYS A 88 16.71 -11.86 -19.69
CA LYS A 88 17.80 -12.02 -18.71
C LYS A 88 19.05 -11.18 -19.04
N SER A 89 19.37 -11.03 -20.33
CA SER A 89 20.64 -10.43 -20.78
C SER A 89 20.49 -9.18 -21.65
N ARG A 90 19.28 -8.83 -22.09
CA ARG A 90 19.03 -7.73 -23.02
C ARG A 90 17.81 -6.93 -22.62
N GLY A 91 17.83 -5.63 -22.91
CA GLY A 91 16.66 -4.77 -22.80
C GLY A 91 16.27 -4.18 -24.15
N PHE A 92 14.97 -4.21 -24.44
CA PHE A 92 14.37 -3.66 -25.66
C PHE A 92 13.46 -2.49 -25.28
N ARG A 93 13.73 -1.31 -25.83
CA ARG A 93 12.85 -0.15 -25.61
C ARG A 93 11.56 -0.36 -26.38
N LEU A 94 10.44 -0.22 -25.69
CA LEU A 94 9.10 -0.28 -26.25
C LEU A 94 8.52 1.15 -26.34
N PRO A 95 7.48 1.37 -27.17
CA PRO A 95 6.69 2.59 -27.10
C PRO A 95 6.11 2.77 -25.70
N THR A 96 6.29 3.95 -25.11
CA THR A 96 5.71 4.26 -23.79
C THR A 96 4.18 4.28 -23.89
N PRO A 97 3.46 3.50 -23.06
CA PRO A 97 2.00 3.52 -23.03
C PRO A 97 1.48 4.94 -22.72
N PRO A 98 0.33 5.37 -23.29
CA PRO A 98 -0.21 6.70 -23.04
C PRO A 98 -0.42 7.04 -21.56
N GLN A 99 -0.76 6.02 -20.76
CA GLN A 99 -0.98 6.14 -19.31
C GLN A 99 0.32 6.39 -18.53
N MET A 100 1.47 6.11 -19.13
CA MET A 100 2.80 6.27 -18.52
C MET A 100 3.52 7.53 -19.02
N HIS A 101 2.83 8.43 -19.72
CA HIS A 101 3.39 9.76 -20.01
C HIS A 101 3.34 10.64 -18.77
N ASN A 102 4.48 11.22 -18.43
CA ASN A 102 4.65 11.99 -17.20
C ASN A 102 5.01 13.45 -17.40
N ARG A 103 4.85 13.99 -18.61
CA ARG A 103 5.01 15.43 -18.85
C ARG A 103 4.12 16.23 -17.91
N GLY A 104 4.71 17.14 -17.15
CA GLY A 104 4.03 17.98 -16.15
C GLY A 104 3.91 17.35 -14.75
N ASN A 105 4.37 16.11 -14.57
CA ASN A 105 4.38 15.44 -13.28
C ASN A 105 5.72 15.63 -12.55
N PHE A 106 5.74 15.23 -11.28
CA PHE A 106 6.90 15.33 -10.41
C PHE A 106 7.19 13.99 -9.76
N ILE A 107 8.45 13.62 -9.63
CA ILE A 107 8.91 12.54 -8.75
C ILE A 107 9.04 13.14 -7.35
N VAL A 108 8.28 12.62 -6.38
CA VAL A 108 8.17 13.21 -5.04
C VAL A 108 8.40 12.16 -3.95
N SER A 109 8.94 12.53 -2.78
CA SER A 109 8.83 11.66 -1.60
C SER A 109 7.45 11.82 -0.96
N LEU A 110 6.69 10.72 -0.91
CA LEU A 110 5.39 10.74 -0.26
C LEU A 110 5.52 10.91 1.26
N GLY A 111 6.55 10.31 1.86
CA GLY A 111 6.89 10.48 3.27
C GLY A 111 7.25 11.91 3.66
N GLN A 112 7.74 12.74 2.72
CA GLN A 112 8.02 14.15 2.94
C GLN A 112 6.84 15.08 2.57
N LEU A 113 5.96 14.67 1.64
CA LEU A 113 4.75 15.42 1.31
C LEU A 113 3.71 15.39 2.44
N ALA A 114 3.52 14.24 3.08
CA ALA A 114 2.49 14.11 4.12
C ALA A 114 2.70 15.05 5.34
N PRO A 115 3.92 15.24 5.87
CA PRO A 115 4.18 16.26 6.88
C PRO A 115 3.77 17.68 6.47
N LEU A 116 3.94 18.07 5.19
CA LEU A 116 3.50 19.39 4.71
C LEU A 116 1.97 19.51 4.73
N LEU A 117 1.27 18.43 4.35
CA LEU A 117 -0.19 18.37 4.43
C LEU A 117 -0.67 18.38 5.89
N ALA A 118 0.01 17.68 6.79
CA ALA A 118 -0.32 17.69 8.21
C ALA A 118 -0.11 19.08 8.83
N ALA A 119 1.01 19.74 8.56
CA ALA A 119 1.25 21.10 9.03
C ALA A 119 0.16 22.08 8.53
N ARG A 120 -0.31 21.91 7.28
CA ARG A 120 -1.46 22.68 6.77
C ARG A 120 -2.75 22.35 7.52
N ALA A 121 -3.02 21.07 7.80
CA ALA A 121 -4.21 20.65 8.55
C ALA A 121 -4.19 21.21 9.98
N GLU A 122 -3.07 21.10 10.69
CA GLU A 122 -2.86 21.65 12.04
C GLU A 122 -3.03 23.17 12.05
N ALA A 123 -2.48 23.88 11.06
CA ALA A 123 -2.65 25.34 10.92
C ALA A 123 -4.12 25.76 10.69
N LEU A 124 -4.97 24.85 10.20
CA LEU A 124 -6.41 25.04 10.08
C LEU A 124 -7.19 24.60 11.33
N GLY A 125 -6.52 24.09 12.37
CA GLY A 125 -7.13 23.63 13.61
C GLY A 125 -7.66 22.19 13.56
N VAL A 126 -7.04 21.32 12.76
CA VAL A 126 -7.22 19.87 12.85
C VAL A 126 -6.35 19.31 13.97
N ASP A 127 -6.89 18.45 14.81
CA ASP A 127 -6.09 17.71 15.78
C ASP A 127 -5.47 16.48 15.10
N VAL A 128 -4.15 16.48 14.93
CA VAL A 128 -3.39 15.42 14.26
C VAL A 128 -2.61 14.61 15.29
N PHE A 129 -2.95 13.33 15.43
CA PHE A 129 -2.40 12.43 16.44
C PHE A 129 -1.57 11.29 15.80
N PRO A 130 -0.28 11.52 15.50
CA PRO A 130 0.64 10.43 15.19
C PRO A 130 0.91 9.57 16.43
N GLY A 131 1.19 8.29 16.24
CA GLY A 131 1.40 7.32 17.29
C GLY A 131 0.11 6.74 17.89
N PHE A 132 -1.07 7.00 17.30
CA PHE A 132 -2.35 6.50 17.79
C PHE A 132 -3.02 5.61 16.74
N ALA A 133 -3.00 4.30 17.01
CA ALA A 133 -3.56 3.30 16.12
C ALA A 133 -5.04 3.05 16.41
N ALA A 134 -5.93 3.35 15.46
CA ALA A 134 -7.30 2.85 15.52
C ALA A 134 -7.31 1.32 15.32
N ALA A 135 -7.75 0.59 16.36
CA ALA A 135 -7.74 -0.87 16.38
C ALA A 135 -9.11 -1.46 16.01
N GLU A 136 -10.19 -0.81 16.43
CA GLU A 136 -11.57 -1.30 16.27
C GLU A 136 -12.53 -0.18 15.88
N ALA A 137 -13.58 -0.53 15.13
CA ALA A 137 -14.69 0.39 14.88
C ALA A 137 -15.73 0.34 16.00
N ILE A 138 -16.24 1.50 16.39
CA ILE A 138 -17.39 1.61 17.30
C ILE A 138 -18.65 1.68 16.44
N VAL A 139 -19.56 0.72 16.62
CA VAL A 139 -20.81 0.63 15.86
C VAL A 139 -21.98 0.43 16.81
N GLU A 140 -22.93 1.35 16.74
CA GLU A 140 -24.11 1.45 17.60
C GLU A 140 -25.34 1.50 16.68
N ASP A 141 -26.32 0.60 16.89
CA ASP A 141 -27.55 0.50 16.09
C ASP A 141 -27.34 0.48 14.55
N GLY A 142 -26.25 -0.16 14.11
CA GLY A 142 -25.88 -0.26 12.69
C GLY A 142 -25.23 1.01 12.10
N ARG A 143 -25.04 2.05 12.91
CA ARG A 143 -24.29 3.27 12.57
C ARG A 143 -22.86 3.19 13.11
N VAL A 144 -21.89 3.61 12.31
CA VAL A 144 -20.51 3.81 12.78
C VAL A 144 -20.46 5.11 13.59
N ALA A 145 -20.05 5.00 14.85
CA ALA A 145 -20.06 6.09 15.83
C ALA A 145 -18.65 6.56 16.22
N GLY A 146 -17.60 5.99 15.62
CA GLY A 146 -16.21 6.31 15.93
C GLY A 146 -15.27 5.13 15.78
N VAL A 147 -14.12 5.24 16.44
CA VAL A 147 -13.10 4.18 16.53
C VAL A 147 -12.50 4.12 17.92
N ARG A 148 -12.00 2.94 18.30
CA ARG A 148 -11.23 2.72 19.52
C ARG A 148 -9.75 2.64 19.21
N ILE A 149 -8.94 3.39 19.96
CA ILE A 149 -7.48 3.29 19.92
C ILE A 149 -7.07 1.98 20.61
N GLY A 150 -6.04 1.31 20.09
CA GLY A 150 -5.50 0.11 20.71
C GLY A 150 -4.93 0.37 22.12
N ASP A 151 -5.08 -0.60 23.02
CA ASP A 151 -4.43 -0.55 24.33
C ASP A 151 -2.91 -0.54 24.18
N MET A 152 -2.22 0.13 25.12
CA MET A 152 -0.76 0.21 25.18
C MET A 152 -0.26 -0.45 26.46
N GLY A 153 0.99 -0.92 26.45
CA GLY A 153 1.65 -1.53 27.61
C GLY A 153 1.11 -2.91 27.96
N LEU A 154 0.56 -3.63 26.99
CA LEU A 154 0.23 -5.05 27.14
C LEU A 154 1.49 -5.88 26.89
N ASP A 155 1.63 -7.00 27.60
CA ASP A 155 2.68 -7.97 27.30
C ASP A 155 2.29 -8.93 26.16
N ARG A 156 3.17 -9.87 25.84
CA ARG A 156 3.00 -10.83 24.74
C ARG A 156 1.77 -11.72 24.92
N ASP A 157 1.41 -12.01 26.16
CA ASP A 157 0.26 -12.83 26.55
C ASP A 157 -1.03 -12.02 26.67
N ARG A 158 -0.94 -10.70 26.40
CA ARG A 158 -2.02 -9.70 26.48
C ARG A 158 -2.44 -9.37 27.90
N GLU A 159 -1.54 -9.56 28.86
CA GLU A 159 -1.75 -9.13 30.24
C GLU A 159 -1.26 -7.67 30.43
N PRO A 160 -1.93 -6.87 31.28
CA PRO A 160 -1.49 -5.52 31.60
C PRO A 160 -0.08 -5.48 32.22
N GLY A 161 0.85 -4.81 31.55
CA GLY A 161 2.18 -4.52 32.06
C GLY A 161 2.21 -3.27 32.96
N PRO A 162 3.40 -2.86 33.44
CA PRO A 162 3.56 -1.70 34.32
C PRO A 162 3.20 -0.36 33.65
N ASN A 163 3.24 -0.31 32.32
CA ASN A 163 2.90 0.86 31.52
C ASN A 163 1.52 0.72 30.84
N TYR A 164 0.66 -0.18 31.33
CA TYR A 164 -0.64 -0.41 30.72
C TYR A 164 -1.49 0.85 30.73
N ALA A 165 -2.02 1.21 29.56
CA ALA A 165 -3.00 2.26 29.39
C ALA A 165 -4.11 1.77 28.45
N PRO A 166 -5.39 1.79 28.88
CA PRO A 166 -6.48 1.46 27.99
C PRO A 166 -6.57 2.52 26.89
N GLY A 167 -6.73 2.09 25.65
CA GLY A 167 -6.91 3.01 24.52
C GLY A 167 -8.23 3.78 24.61
N ALA A 168 -8.20 5.06 24.24
CA ALA A 168 -9.37 5.93 24.26
C ALA A 168 -10.38 5.60 23.13
N ASP A 169 -11.66 5.86 23.40
CA ASP A 169 -12.73 5.83 22.41
C ASP A 169 -12.84 7.22 21.76
N ILE A 170 -12.62 7.29 20.45
CA ILE A 170 -12.80 8.50 19.66
C ILE A 170 -14.16 8.44 18.98
N ARG A 171 -15.14 9.13 19.57
CA ARG A 171 -16.50 9.20 19.05
C ARG A 171 -16.64 10.34 18.05
N ALA A 172 -17.37 10.08 16.97
CA ALA A 172 -17.65 11.10 15.97
C ALA A 172 -18.98 10.94 15.26
N GLY A 173 -19.51 12.07 14.79
CA GLY A 173 -20.65 12.10 13.88
C GLY A 173 -20.35 11.37 12.56
N THR A 174 -19.13 11.49 12.04
CA THR A 174 -18.66 10.76 10.85
C THR A 174 -17.25 10.20 11.06
N THR A 175 -17.06 8.93 10.71
CA THR A 175 -15.76 8.27 10.59
C THR A 175 -15.35 8.18 9.12
N ILE A 176 -14.20 8.74 8.75
CA ILE A 176 -13.60 8.59 7.42
C ILE A 176 -12.43 7.62 7.52
N LEU A 177 -12.53 6.48 6.84
CA LEU A 177 -11.44 5.50 6.77
C LEU A 177 -10.50 5.80 5.60
N ALA A 178 -9.25 6.14 5.95
CA ALA A 178 -8.17 6.50 5.04
C ALA A 178 -6.88 5.69 5.32
N GLU A 179 -7.00 4.49 5.89
CA GLU A 179 -5.89 3.60 6.29
C GLU A 179 -4.96 3.15 5.14
N GLY A 180 -5.36 3.44 3.89
CA GLY A 180 -4.73 2.99 2.68
C GLY A 180 -4.98 1.52 2.39
N CYS A 181 -4.11 0.92 1.57
CA CYS A 181 -4.27 -0.44 1.09
C CYS A 181 -4.41 -1.46 2.23
N ARG A 182 -5.50 -2.24 2.21
CA ARG A 182 -5.82 -3.29 3.19
C ARG A 182 -5.83 -2.75 4.63
N GLY A 183 -6.60 -1.68 4.87
CA GLY A 183 -6.89 -1.13 6.20
C GLY A 183 -7.52 -2.15 7.14
N SER A 184 -7.14 -2.12 8.42
CA SER A 184 -7.60 -3.10 9.42
C SER A 184 -9.03 -2.82 9.85
N VAL A 185 -9.36 -1.57 10.16
CA VAL A 185 -10.72 -1.15 10.51
C VAL A 185 -11.62 -1.21 9.28
N THR A 186 -11.10 -0.84 8.12
CA THR A 186 -11.78 -0.96 6.82
C THR A 186 -12.18 -2.41 6.54
N LYS A 187 -11.25 -3.37 6.70
CA LYS A 187 -11.54 -4.80 6.54
C LYS A 187 -12.66 -5.27 7.48
N GLN A 188 -12.62 -4.86 8.74
CA GLN A 188 -13.66 -5.21 9.73
C GLN A 188 -15.03 -4.66 9.31
N LEU A 189 -15.12 -3.37 8.95
CA LEU A 189 -16.41 -2.75 8.60
C LEU A 189 -16.96 -3.22 7.25
N VAL A 190 -16.10 -3.44 6.25
CA VAL A 190 -16.53 -4.00 4.97
C VAL A 190 -17.19 -5.37 5.16
N ALA A 191 -16.61 -6.22 6.02
CA ALA A 191 -17.20 -7.52 6.35
C ALA A 191 -18.48 -7.38 7.21
N ARG A 192 -18.41 -6.61 8.30
CA ARG A 192 -19.53 -6.45 9.27
C ARG A 192 -20.79 -5.83 8.65
N LEU A 193 -20.63 -4.93 7.70
CA LEU A 193 -21.73 -4.19 7.07
C LEU A 193 -22.07 -4.68 5.64
N GLY A 194 -21.44 -5.76 5.16
CA GLY A 194 -21.69 -6.30 3.82
C GLY A 194 -21.34 -5.33 2.68
N LEU A 195 -20.33 -4.46 2.86
CA LEU A 195 -20.04 -3.40 1.88
C LEU A 195 -19.42 -3.93 0.58
N ALA A 196 -18.98 -5.20 0.56
CA ALA A 196 -18.47 -5.87 -0.62
C ALA A 196 -19.57 -6.60 -1.43
N ASP A 197 -20.83 -6.60 -0.98
CA ASP A 197 -21.91 -7.34 -1.63
C ASP A 197 -22.13 -6.85 -3.07
N GLY A 198 -22.15 -7.80 -4.01
CA GLY A 198 -22.28 -7.53 -5.44
C GLY A 198 -21.04 -6.90 -6.09
N ARG A 199 -19.89 -6.89 -5.40
CA ARG A 199 -18.60 -6.39 -5.92
C ARG A 199 -17.63 -7.53 -6.16
N GLN A 200 -16.62 -7.30 -7.01
CA GLN A 200 -15.51 -8.25 -7.12
C GLN A 200 -14.53 -8.04 -5.97
N PRO A 201 -13.82 -9.09 -5.51
CA PRO A 201 -12.81 -8.93 -4.48
C PRO A 201 -11.74 -7.93 -4.93
N GLN A 202 -11.16 -7.20 -3.97
CA GLN A 202 -9.98 -6.39 -4.26
C GLN A 202 -8.80 -7.30 -4.60
N THR A 203 -8.05 -6.93 -5.64
CA THR A 203 -6.75 -7.55 -5.94
C THR A 203 -5.63 -6.60 -5.53
N TYR A 204 -4.42 -7.14 -5.38
CA TYR A 204 -3.31 -6.40 -4.81
C TYR A 204 -2.00 -6.73 -5.52
N GLY A 205 -1.09 -5.76 -5.52
CA GLY A 205 0.33 -5.97 -5.79
C GLY A 205 1.15 -5.72 -4.53
N LEU A 206 2.31 -6.37 -4.40
CA LEU A 206 3.33 -6.06 -3.41
C LEU A 206 4.44 -5.24 -4.10
N GLY A 207 4.60 -4.01 -3.63
CA GLY A 207 5.66 -3.11 -4.05
C GLY A 207 6.84 -3.14 -3.09
N PHE A 208 8.04 -3.06 -3.66
CA PHE A 208 9.32 -2.85 -2.99
C PHE A 208 9.91 -1.54 -3.48
N LYS A 209 10.54 -0.79 -2.58
CA LYS A 209 11.23 0.46 -2.89
C LYS A 209 12.53 0.54 -2.11
N GLU A 210 13.58 0.96 -2.79
CA GLU A 210 14.85 1.39 -2.19
C GLU A 210 15.17 2.80 -2.69
N LEU A 211 15.64 3.66 -1.80
CA LEU A 211 16.30 4.93 -2.15
C LEU A 211 17.81 4.66 -2.15
N TRP A 212 18.47 4.96 -3.27
CA TRP A 212 19.90 4.76 -3.44
C TRP A 212 20.65 6.07 -3.57
N GLN A 213 21.81 6.16 -2.95
CA GLN A 213 22.86 7.10 -3.30
C GLN A 213 23.76 6.43 -4.36
N LEU A 214 23.91 7.08 -5.51
CA LEU A 214 24.79 6.63 -6.57
C LEU A 214 26.17 7.31 -6.47
N PRO A 215 27.21 6.72 -7.09
CA PRO A 215 28.42 7.44 -7.40
C PRO A 215 28.14 8.71 -8.22
N PRO A 216 28.93 9.79 -8.04
CA PRO A 216 28.65 11.07 -8.67
C PRO A 216 28.51 11.02 -10.19
N GLY A 217 27.55 11.78 -10.73
CA GLY A 217 27.33 11.96 -12.17
C GLY A 217 26.60 10.81 -12.87
N ARG A 218 26.00 9.87 -12.13
CA ARG A 218 25.28 8.73 -12.70
C ARG A 218 23.77 8.92 -12.80
N ALA A 219 23.20 9.88 -12.09
CA ALA A 219 21.77 10.17 -12.18
C ALA A 219 21.46 11.11 -13.36
N GLU A 220 20.31 10.92 -14.01
CA GLU A 220 19.72 11.83 -14.99
C GLU A 220 18.41 12.40 -14.41
N PRO A 221 18.44 13.47 -13.60
CA PRO A 221 17.25 13.95 -12.87
C PRO A 221 16.01 14.11 -13.77
N GLY A 222 14.89 13.53 -13.33
CA GLY A 222 13.61 13.57 -14.04
C GLY A 222 13.42 12.43 -15.05
N LEU A 223 14.42 11.58 -15.27
CA LEU A 223 14.26 10.34 -16.02
C LEU A 223 13.42 9.33 -15.24
N ILE A 224 12.36 8.85 -15.89
CA ILE A 224 11.43 7.84 -15.38
C ILE A 224 11.54 6.61 -16.28
N GLN A 225 11.90 5.48 -15.70
CA GLN A 225 12.00 4.21 -16.40
C GLN A 225 11.07 3.18 -15.76
N HIS A 226 10.32 2.49 -16.61
CA HIS A 226 9.49 1.35 -16.22
C HIS A 226 9.88 0.14 -17.05
N THR A 227 9.90 -1.04 -16.43
CA THR A 227 10.26 -2.27 -17.14
C THR A 227 9.29 -3.41 -16.85
N VAL A 228 9.09 -4.26 -17.86
CA VAL A 228 8.36 -5.53 -17.75
C VAL A 228 9.22 -6.68 -18.27
N GLY A 229 8.84 -7.92 -17.96
CA GLY A 229 9.59 -9.12 -18.33
C GLY A 229 10.50 -9.62 -17.20
N TRP A 230 11.73 -9.97 -17.52
CA TRP A 230 12.69 -10.52 -16.55
C TRP A 230 12.84 -9.59 -15.34
N PRO A 231 12.88 -10.13 -14.09
CA PRO A 231 13.10 -11.53 -13.69
C PRO A 231 11.84 -12.37 -13.47
N VAL A 232 10.66 -11.87 -13.83
CA VAL A 232 9.43 -12.66 -13.76
C VAL A 232 9.10 -13.28 -15.12
N ASP A 233 8.36 -14.40 -15.09
CA ASP A 233 7.86 -15.03 -16.31
C ASP A 233 6.70 -14.23 -16.92
N ALA A 234 6.29 -14.60 -18.13
CA ALA A 234 5.18 -13.94 -18.83
C ALA A 234 3.79 -14.23 -18.22
N LYS A 235 3.66 -15.10 -17.21
CA LYS A 235 2.38 -15.39 -16.53
C LYS A 235 2.23 -14.61 -15.23
N THR A 236 3.35 -14.22 -14.63
CA THR A 236 3.40 -13.46 -13.38
C THR A 236 3.33 -11.97 -13.69
N TYR A 237 2.29 -11.30 -13.20
CA TYR A 237 2.22 -9.85 -13.30
C TYR A 237 3.31 -9.20 -12.44
N GLY A 238 4.20 -8.44 -13.06
CA GLY A 238 5.18 -7.64 -12.34
C GLY A 238 5.97 -6.72 -13.25
N GLY A 239 6.64 -5.76 -12.63
CA GLY A 239 7.44 -4.77 -13.33
C GLY A 239 8.19 -3.86 -12.38
N SER A 240 9.16 -3.12 -12.92
CA SER A 240 9.99 -2.21 -12.14
C SER A 240 9.60 -0.75 -12.33
N PHE A 241 10.07 0.06 -11.41
CA PHE A 241 10.24 1.49 -11.61
C PHE A 241 11.65 1.92 -11.19
N LEU A 242 12.25 2.80 -11.97
CA LEU A 242 13.54 3.44 -11.67
C LEU A 242 13.41 4.92 -11.98
N TYR A 243 13.43 5.75 -10.94
CA TYR A 243 13.22 7.20 -11.04
C TYR A 243 14.47 7.93 -10.61
N HIS A 244 15.01 8.74 -11.51
CA HIS A 244 16.22 9.51 -11.26
C HIS A 244 15.90 10.82 -10.57
N LEU A 245 16.50 11.00 -9.40
CA LEU A 245 16.34 12.18 -8.56
C LEU A 245 17.52 13.14 -8.77
N ASP A 246 17.54 14.21 -7.99
CA ASP A 246 18.67 15.11 -7.81
C ASP A 246 19.74 14.50 -6.87
N ARG A 247 20.90 15.16 -6.79
CA ARG A 247 22.01 14.81 -5.88
C ARG A 247 22.51 13.36 -6.02
N ASP A 248 22.53 12.86 -7.25
CA ASP A 248 22.93 11.49 -7.59
C ASP A 248 22.14 10.41 -6.83
N ARG A 249 20.85 10.66 -6.56
CA ARG A 249 19.97 9.69 -5.94
C ARG A 249 19.02 9.07 -6.96
N VAL A 250 18.58 7.84 -6.69
CA VAL A 250 17.52 7.17 -7.48
C VAL A 250 16.56 6.43 -6.57
N TYR A 251 15.28 6.41 -6.95
CA TYR A 251 14.34 5.41 -6.44
C TYR A 251 14.38 4.19 -7.34
N VAL A 252 14.62 3.03 -6.74
CA VAL A 252 14.58 1.73 -7.41
C VAL A 252 13.45 0.93 -6.78
N GLY A 253 12.56 0.36 -7.58
CA GLY A 253 11.50 -0.46 -7.04
C GLY A 253 10.92 -1.46 -8.01
N TYR A 254 10.11 -2.33 -7.46
CA TYR A 254 9.52 -3.45 -8.20
C TYR A 254 8.17 -3.80 -7.60
N VAL A 255 7.20 -4.08 -8.46
CA VAL A 255 5.84 -4.47 -8.09
C VAL A 255 5.56 -5.86 -8.62
N ILE A 256 4.97 -6.70 -7.78
CA ILE A 256 4.55 -8.06 -8.11
C ILE A 256 3.07 -8.20 -7.77
N GLY A 257 2.27 -8.61 -8.74
CA GLY A 257 0.88 -8.98 -8.50
C GLY A 257 0.80 -10.16 -7.54
N LEU A 258 0.04 -10.03 -6.45
CA LEU A 258 -0.15 -11.11 -5.49
C LEU A 258 -1.03 -12.24 -6.06
N ASP A 259 -1.45 -12.18 -7.32
CA ASP A 259 -2.09 -13.24 -8.10
C ASP A 259 -1.10 -14.23 -8.74
N TYR A 260 0.19 -14.18 -8.39
CA TYR A 260 1.15 -15.20 -8.85
C TYR A 260 0.78 -16.60 -8.34
N ALA A 261 1.07 -17.63 -9.14
CA ALA A 261 0.57 -18.99 -8.90
C ALA A 261 1.55 -19.92 -8.16
N ASP A 262 2.87 -19.75 -8.33
CA ASP A 262 3.86 -20.63 -7.71
C ASP A 262 4.11 -20.25 -6.25
N PRO A 263 3.77 -21.10 -5.26
CA PRO A 263 3.97 -20.77 -3.85
C PRO A 263 5.46 -20.71 -3.44
N ARG A 264 6.36 -21.24 -4.27
CA ARG A 264 7.83 -21.14 -4.08
C ARG A 264 8.40 -19.82 -4.61
N PHE A 265 7.60 -19.01 -5.29
CA PHE A 265 8.06 -17.72 -5.79
C PHE A 265 8.41 -16.79 -4.63
N LYS A 266 9.56 -16.12 -4.74
CA LYS A 266 10.09 -15.19 -3.73
C LYS A 266 10.07 -13.77 -4.28
N PRO A 267 9.01 -12.98 -4.03
CA PRO A 267 8.88 -11.62 -4.56
C PRO A 267 10.06 -10.70 -4.23
N PHE A 268 10.57 -10.75 -3.01
CA PHE A 268 11.77 -9.98 -2.62
C PHE A 268 12.98 -10.36 -3.48
N GLU A 269 13.22 -11.66 -3.71
CA GLU A 269 14.34 -12.10 -4.55
C GLU A 269 14.16 -11.64 -6.00
N ALA A 270 12.94 -11.67 -6.56
CA ALA A 270 12.69 -11.11 -7.89
C ALA A 270 13.03 -9.61 -7.98
N PHE A 271 12.69 -8.81 -6.97
CA PHE A 271 13.15 -7.41 -6.91
C PHE A 271 14.69 -7.31 -6.90
N GLN A 272 15.36 -8.13 -6.10
CA GLN A 272 16.81 -8.15 -6.04
C GLN A 272 17.44 -8.59 -7.36
N GLN A 273 16.87 -9.58 -8.05
CA GLN A 273 17.30 -10.05 -9.36
C GLN A 273 17.21 -8.93 -10.41
N PHE A 274 16.12 -8.17 -10.44
CA PHE A 274 15.96 -7.03 -11.36
C PHE A 274 17.16 -6.06 -11.31
N LYS A 275 17.65 -5.73 -10.11
CA LYS A 275 18.82 -4.86 -9.93
C LYS A 275 20.11 -5.41 -10.56
N HIS A 276 20.19 -6.72 -10.78
CA HIS A 276 21.33 -7.40 -11.40
C HIS A 276 21.22 -7.52 -12.92
N HIS A 277 20.15 -7.01 -13.54
CA HIS A 277 20.05 -6.95 -14.99
C HIS A 277 21.21 -6.09 -15.57
N PRO A 278 21.85 -6.46 -16.70
CA PRO A 278 23.01 -5.73 -17.24
C PRO A 278 22.79 -4.25 -17.58
N ARG A 279 21.53 -3.81 -17.72
CA ARG A 279 21.17 -2.39 -17.93
C ARG A 279 20.97 -1.61 -16.62
N ILE A 280 20.89 -2.28 -15.48
CA ILE A 280 20.59 -1.68 -14.18
C ILE A 280 21.81 -1.75 -13.27
N SER A 281 22.48 -2.90 -13.20
CA SER A 281 23.61 -3.09 -12.28
C SER A 281 24.73 -2.07 -12.43
N PRO A 282 25.13 -1.60 -13.64
CA PRO A 282 26.19 -0.59 -13.75
C PRO A 282 25.81 0.76 -13.14
N LEU A 283 24.51 1.07 -13.04
CA LEU A 283 24.04 2.29 -12.39
C LEU A 283 24.31 2.23 -10.88
N LEU A 284 23.96 1.09 -10.27
CA LEU A 284 23.98 0.87 -8.82
C LEU A 284 25.35 0.44 -8.27
N ASP A 285 26.27 0.01 -9.13
CA ASP A 285 27.58 -0.51 -8.71
C ASP A 285 28.41 0.53 -7.95
N GLY A 286 28.83 0.22 -6.72
CA GLY A 286 29.49 1.18 -5.82
C GLY A 286 28.55 2.22 -5.18
N GLY A 287 27.24 2.11 -5.37
CA GLY A 287 26.23 2.89 -4.65
C GLY A 287 25.83 2.29 -3.30
N GLU A 288 25.07 3.06 -2.53
CA GLU A 288 24.60 2.70 -1.20
C GLU A 288 23.07 2.83 -1.08
N ILE A 289 22.44 1.95 -0.31
CA ILE A 289 21.02 2.04 0.03
C ILE A 289 20.86 2.99 1.21
N LEU A 290 20.06 4.03 1.04
CA LEU A 290 19.70 4.97 2.08
C LEU A 290 18.45 4.55 2.84
N ALA A 291 17.46 3.99 2.15
CA ALA A 291 16.22 3.55 2.75
C ALA A 291 15.58 2.40 1.97
N TYR A 292 14.81 1.55 2.65
CA TYR A 292 14.03 0.45 2.08
C TYR A 292 12.60 0.47 2.62
N GLY A 293 11.64 0.12 1.78
CA GLY A 293 10.26 -0.08 2.20
C GLY A 293 9.50 -1.04 1.32
N ALA A 294 8.46 -1.64 1.88
CA ALA A 294 7.56 -2.51 1.16
C ALA A 294 6.11 -2.23 1.55
N ARG A 295 5.23 -2.18 0.55
CA ARG A 295 3.81 -1.90 0.77
C ARG A 295 2.98 -2.57 -0.30
N THR A 296 1.83 -3.09 0.10
CA THR A 296 0.84 -3.54 -0.88
C THR A 296 0.10 -2.36 -1.48
N ILE A 297 -0.30 -2.49 -2.74
CA ILE A 297 -1.11 -1.53 -3.47
C ILE A 297 -2.41 -2.19 -3.93
N ALA A 298 -3.52 -1.45 -3.90
CA ALA A 298 -4.78 -1.93 -4.46
C ALA A 298 -4.67 -2.01 -5.99
N ALA A 299 -5.22 -3.07 -6.59
CA ALA A 299 -5.08 -3.37 -8.01
C ALA A 299 -6.36 -3.87 -8.70
N GLY A 300 -7.47 -4.02 -7.97
CA GLY A 300 -8.76 -4.44 -8.51
C GLY A 300 -9.55 -3.32 -9.19
N GLY A 301 -9.25 -2.05 -8.87
CA GLY A 301 -9.80 -0.88 -9.54
C GLY A 301 -11.33 -0.80 -9.47
N TRP A 302 -11.96 -0.36 -10.56
CA TRP A 302 -13.40 -0.03 -10.63
C TRP A 302 -14.33 -1.16 -10.17
N GLN A 303 -14.00 -2.41 -10.50
CA GLN A 303 -14.80 -3.60 -10.17
C GLN A 303 -14.80 -3.93 -8.68
N SER A 304 -13.77 -3.47 -7.96
CA SER A 304 -13.48 -3.83 -6.57
C SER A 304 -13.74 -2.73 -5.56
N LEU A 305 -14.21 -1.55 -6.00
CA LEU A 305 -14.63 -0.52 -5.08
C LEU A 305 -15.79 -1.07 -4.22
N PRO A 306 -15.63 -1.16 -2.88
CA PRO A 306 -16.74 -1.51 -2.00
C PRO A 306 -17.80 -0.41 -2.06
N ARG A 307 -18.94 -0.61 -1.40
CA ARG A 307 -19.77 0.53 -1.03
C ARG A 307 -18.94 1.45 -0.15
N MET A 308 -18.77 2.70 -0.61
CA MET A 308 -17.85 3.68 0.00
C MET A 308 -18.50 4.49 1.13
N GLU A 309 -19.71 4.12 1.53
CA GLU A 309 -20.51 4.78 2.54
C GLU A 309 -21.30 3.77 3.38
N ALA A 310 -21.57 4.15 4.62
CA ALA A 310 -22.61 3.58 5.47
C ALA A 310 -23.07 4.68 6.46
N PRO A 311 -24.11 4.48 7.27
CA PRO A 311 -24.47 5.46 8.29
C PRO A 311 -23.28 5.78 9.20
N GLY A 312 -22.82 7.04 9.18
CA GLY A 312 -21.66 7.50 9.94
C GLY A 312 -20.28 7.10 9.39
N LEU A 313 -20.20 6.51 8.20
CA LEU A 313 -18.95 6.02 7.59
C LEU A 313 -18.75 6.52 6.16
N LEU A 314 -17.53 6.96 5.85
CA LEU A 314 -17.00 7.07 4.49
C LEU A 314 -15.69 6.28 4.36
N ILE A 315 -15.43 5.69 3.19
CA ILE A 315 -14.16 4.99 2.88
C ILE A 315 -13.50 5.69 1.69
N VAL A 316 -12.24 6.14 1.86
CA VAL A 316 -11.55 6.98 0.86
C VAL A 316 -10.17 6.45 0.48
N GLY A 317 -9.66 6.89 -0.67
CA GLY A 317 -8.33 6.55 -1.15
C GLY A 317 -8.12 5.04 -1.35
N ASP A 318 -6.91 4.56 -1.07
CA ASP A 318 -6.56 3.14 -1.24
C ASP A 318 -7.26 2.20 -0.24
N ALA A 319 -7.93 2.73 0.80
CA ALA A 319 -8.82 1.93 1.65
C ALA A 319 -10.04 1.44 0.86
N ALA A 320 -10.57 2.28 -0.04
CA ALA A 320 -11.59 1.88 -1.03
C ALA A 320 -10.96 1.24 -2.29
N GLY A 321 -9.70 1.56 -2.59
CA GLY A 321 -8.96 1.03 -3.73
C GLY A 321 -9.04 1.92 -4.97
N THR A 322 -8.85 3.23 -4.80
CA THR A 322 -8.97 4.23 -5.87
C THR A 322 -7.76 4.35 -6.80
N LEU A 323 -6.80 3.40 -6.73
CA LEU A 323 -5.55 3.46 -7.48
C LEU A 323 -5.75 3.21 -8.98
N ASN A 324 -5.12 4.05 -9.83
CA ASN A 324 -5.03 3.80 -11.27
C ASN A 324 -3.82 2.92 -11.58
N VAL A 325 -4.08 1.61 -11.75
CA VAL A 325 -3.02 0.59 -11.90
C VAL A 325 -2.16 0.79 -13.16
N PRO A 326 -2.73 1.04 -14.35
CA PRO A 326 -1.91 1.23 -15.56
C PRO A 326 -1.01 2.46 -15.51
N LYS A 327 -1.41 3.53 -14.81
CA LYS A 327 -0.56 4.69 -14.56
C LYS A 327 0.48 4.43 -13.45
N ILE A 328 0.24 3.46 -12.57
CA ILE A 328 0.95 3.25 -11.30
C ILE A 328 0.83 4.50 -10.40
N LYS A 329 -0.35 5.12 -10.38
CA LYS A 329 -0.60 6.36 -9.63
C LYS A 329 -1.88 6.25 -8.81
N GLY A 330 -1.75 6.41 -7.51
CA GLY A 330 -2.86 6.45 -6.56
C GLY A 330 -2.93 7.71 -5.71
N VAL A 331 -1.83 8.47 -5.58
CA VAL A 331 -1.76 9.62 -4.66
C VAL A 331 -2.70 10.75 -5.07
N HIS A 332 -2.75 11.09 -6.36
CA HIS A 332 -3.65 12.12 -6.90
C HIS A 332 -5.12 11.69 -6.77
N GLN A 333 -5.43 10.41 -6.98
CA GLN A 333 -6.76 9.84 -6.74
C GLN A 333 -7.15 9.84 -5.26
N ALA A 334 -6.20 9.54 -4.37
CA ALA A 334 -6.40 9.57 -2.93
C ALA A 334 -6.72 11.00 -2.45
N ILE A 335 -5.99 12.01 -2.92
CA ILE A 335 -6.27 13.42 -2.65
C ILE A 335 -7.66 13.81 -3.17
N ARG A 336 -7.97 13.52 -4.44
CA ARG A 336 -9.30 13.81 -5.04
C ARG A 336 -10.43 13.17 -4.22
N CYS A 337 -10.26 11.92 -3.81
CA CYS A 337 -11.27 11.18 -3.04
C CYS A 337 -11.48 11.80 -1.65
N GLY A 338 -10.39 12.18 -0.96
CA GLY A 338 -10.47 12.85 0.34
C GLY A 338 -11.14 14.23 0.26
N VAL A 339 -10.75 15.05 -0.71
CA VAL A 339 -11.39 16.36 -0.99
C VAL A 339 -12.88 16.19 -1.25
N LEU A 340 -13.25 15.27 -2.15
CA LEU A 340 -14.66 15.02 -2.49
C LEU A 340 -15.48 14.52 -1.29
N ALA A 341 -14.88 13.75 -0.39
CA ALA A 341 -15.55 13.29 0.82
C ALA A 341 -15.89 14.46 1.75
N ALA A 342 -14.96 15.40 1.93
CA ALA A 342 -15.19 16.61 2.72
C ALA A 342 -16.25 17.53 2.07
N GLU A 343 -16.19 17.72 0.76
CA GLU A 343 -17.18 18.49 0.00
C GLU A 343 -18.57 17.87 0.13
N HIS A 344 -18.68 16.55 -0.04
CA HIS A 344 -19.94 15.84 0.14
C HIS A 344 -20.53 16.02 1.55
N LEU A 345 -19.71 15.91 2.60
CA LEU A 345 -20.16 16.12 3.99
C LEU A 345 -20.62 17.56 4.25
N ALA A 346 -19.97 18.54 3.64
CA ALA A 346 -20.37 19.95 3.76
C ALA A 346 -21.69 20.24 3.05
N GLU A 347 -21.91 19.63 1.87
CA GLU A 347 -23.10 19.82 1.04
C GLU A 347 -24.33 19.10 1.60
N THR A 348 -24.19 17.85 2.04
CA THR A 348 -25.32 16.98 2.40
C THR A 348 -25.57 16.90 3.91
N GLY A 349 -24.56 17.25 4.72
CA GLY A 349 -24.59 17.05 6.17
C GLY A 349 -24.51 15.59 6.62
N GLY A 350 -24.25 14.64 5.72
CA GLY A 350 -24.22 13.21 6.02
C GLY A 350 -23.42 12.39 5.01
N THR A 351 -23.44 11.07 5.18
CA THR A 351 -22.61 10.14 4.39
C THR A 351 -23.32 9.53 3.17
N ALA A 352 -24.64 9.69 3.08
CA ALA A 352 -25.45 9.03 2.07
C ALA A 352 -25.27 9.64 0.67
N GLY A 353 -25.03 8.80 -0.33
CA GLY A 353 -24.87 9.20 -1.73
C GLY A 353 -23.42 9.48 -2.16
N PHE A 354 -22.45 9.42 -1.25
CA PHE A 354 -21.02 9.55 -1.56
C PHE A 354 -20.51 8.53 -2.59
N GLU A 355 -20.94 7.26 -2.56
CA GLU A 355 -20.52 6.26 -3.57
C GLU A 355 -20.93 6.73 -4.98
N ALA A 356 -22.17 7.19 -5.15
CA ALA A 356 -22.66 7.71 -6.41
C ALA A 356 -21.89 8.97 -6.82
N HIS A 357 -21.61 9.86 -5.87
CA HIS A 357 -20.83 11.07 -6.09
C HIS A 357 -19.41 10.75 -6.59
N TRP A 358 -18.70 9.84 -5.90
CA TRP A 358 -17.37 9.39 -6.32
C TRP A 358 -17.39 8.73 -7.70
N ARG A 359 -18.35 7.84 -7.95
CA ARG A 359 -18.48 7.17 -9.26
C ARG A 359 -18.74 8.13 -10.41
N ALA A 360 -19.46 9.22 -10.14
CA ALA A 360 -19.72 10.27 -11.11
C ALA A 360 -18.55 11.26 -11.28
N SER A 361 -17.65 11.37 -10.29
CA SER A 361 -16.51 12.29 -10.29
C SER A 361 -15.47 11.99 -11.38
N GLU A 362 -14.50 12.89 -11.56
CA GLU A 362 -13.36 12.66 -12.45
C GLU A 362 -12.58 11.40 -12.07
N GLY A 363 -12.33 11.17 -10.78
CA GLY A 363 -11.62 9.99 -10.29
C GLY A 363 -12.35 8.68 -10.62
N GLY A 364 -13.67 8.65 -10.39
CA GLY A 364 -14.51 7.51 -10.76
C GLY A 364 -14.52 7.23 -12.25
N ARG A 365 -14.64 8.27 -13.08
CA ARG A 365 -14.58 8.14 -14.56
C ARG A 365 -13.20 7.66 -15.04
N GLU A 366 -12.12 8.14 -14.43
CA GLU A 366 -10.76 7.69 -14.74
C GLU A 366 -10.59 6.19 -14.46
N LEU A 367 -11.03 5.72 -13.30
CA LEU A 367 -10.99 4.29 -12.95
C LEU A 367 -11.84 3.44 -13.89
N LYS A 368 -13.05 3.89 -14.22
CA LYS A 368 -13.93 3.20 -15.16
C LYS A 368 -13.29 3.06 -16.55
N ARG A 369 -12.53 4.06 -16.99
CA ARG A 369 -11.83 4.08 -18.29
C ARG A 369 -10.75 3.00 -18.39
N VAL A 370 -10.07 2.70 -17.29
CA VAL A 370 -8.93 1.76 -17.27
C VAL A 370 -9.28 0.38 -16.70
N ARG A 371 -10.56 0.15 -16.36
CA ARG A 371 -11.05 -1.03 -15.60
C ARG A 371 -10.63 -2.39 -16.15
N ASN A 372 -10.45 -2.51 -17.46
CA ASN A 372 -10.14 -3.77 -18.12
C ASN A 372 -8.63 -4.02 -18.33
N ILE A 373 -7.76 -3.02 -18.10
CA ILE A 373 -6.34 -3.17 -18.42
C ILE A 373 -5.68 -4.21 -17.51
N LYS A 374 -5.73 -4.02 -16.17
CA LYS A 374 -5.10 -4.96 -15.22
C LYS A 374 -5.69 -6.38 -15.31
N PRO A 375 -7.02 -6.58 -15.40
CA PRO A 375 -7.57 -7.93 -15.56
C PRO A 375 -7.10 -8.66 -16.82
N GLY A 376 -6.79 -7.93 -17.90
CA GLY A 376 -6.19 -8.53 -19.10
C GLY A 376 -4.89 -9.28 -18.80
N PHE A 377 -4.08 -8.79 -17.85
CA PHE A 377 -2.82 -9.44 -17.48
C PHE A 377 -2.98 -10.76 -16.72
N HIS A 378 -4.18 -11.11 -16.26
CA HIS A 378 -4.44 -12.46 -15.70
C HIS A 378 -4.29 -13.57 -16.74
N ARG A 379 -4.34 -13.23 -18.04
CA ARG A 379 -4.04 -14.14 -19.15
C ARG A 379 -2.58 -14.09 -19.60
N GLY A 380 -1.71 -13.46 -18.81
CA GLY A 380 -0.30 -13.27 -19.09
C GLY A 380 0.04 -11.93 -19.77
N LEU A 381 1.33 -11.62 -19.79
CA LEU A 381 1.92 -10.37 -20.25
C LEU A 381 1.47 -10.00 -21.66
N TRP A 382 1.61 -10.91 -22.63
CA TRP A 382 1.34 -10.58 -24.03
C TRP A 382 -0.13 -10.30 -24.31
N PHE A 383 -1.04 -11.11 -23.77
CA PHE A 383 -2.47 -10.81 -23.85
C PHE A 383 -2.80 -9.50 -23.14
N GLY A 384 -2.23 -9.29 -21.95
CA GLY A 384 -2.38 -8.05 -21.19
C GLY A 384 -1.94 -6.81 -21.97
N MET A 385 -0.82 -6.88 -22.70
CA MET A 385 -0.33 -5.78 -23.55
C MET A 385 -1.28 -5.50 -24.72
N VAL A 386 -1.76 -6.54 -25.42
CA VAL A 386 -2.72 -6.37 -26.53
C VAL A 386 -4.05 -5.79 -26.02
N ASN A 387 -4.58 -6.34 -24.93
CA ASN A 387 -5.79 -5.84 -24.28
C ASN A 387 -5.60 -4.39 -23.78
N GLY A 388 -4.45 -4.08 -23.19
CA GLY A 388 -4.11 -2.72 -22.75
C GLY A 388 -4.09 -1.73 -23.91
N ALA A 389 -3.52 -2.11 -25.05
CA ALA A 389 -3.56 -1.30 -26.27
C ALA A 389 -4.99 -1.09 -26.78
N TRP A 390 -5.83 -2.13 -26.79
CA TRP A 390 -7.24 -2.05 -27.17
C TRP A 390 -8.04 -1.11 -26.26
N GLU A 391 -7.94 -1.28 -24.94
CA GLU A 391 -8.65 -0.44 -23.96
C GLU A 391 -8.17 1.02 -24.01
N SER A 392 -6.90 1.25 -24.33
CA SER A 392 -6.36 2.59 -24.55
C SER A 392 -6.94 3.24 -25.80
N ALA A 393 -6.95 2.50 -26.92
CA ALA A 393 -7.45 2.98 -28.21
C ALA A 393 -8.96 3.26 -28.19
N THR A 394 -9.74 2.40 -27.52
CA THR A 394 -11.19 2.58 -27.35
C THR A 394 -11.54 3.49 -26.18
N ALA A 395 -10.56 4.09 -25.49
CA ALA A 395 -10.79 4.91 -24.32
C ALA A 395 -11.67 4.21 -23.26
N GLY A 396 -11.54 2.89 -23.10
CA GLY A 396 -12.32 2.10 -22.15
C GLY A 396 -13.80 1.92 -22.50
N TYR A 397 -14.23 2.26 -23.73
CA TYR A 397 -15.62 2.08 -24.19
C TYR A 397 -15.95 0.65 -24.62
N SER A 398 -15.10 -0.33 -24.30
CA SER A 398 -15.42 -1.75 -24.46
C SER A 398 -16.78 -2.08 -23.82
N PRO A 399 -17.69 -2.80 -24.51
CA PRO A 399 -19.04 -3.10 -24.02
C PRO A 399 -19.05 -4.18 -22.92
N TRP A 400 -17.88 -4.62 -22.46
CA TRP A 400 -17.71 -5.60 -21.39
C TRP A 400 -16.86 -5.03 -20.24
N THR A 401 -16.89 -5.75 -19.12
CA THR A 401 -15.97 -5.56 -18.00
C THR A 401 -15.36 -6.91 -17.65
N LEU A 402 -14.03 -7.02 -17.72
CA LEU A 402 -13.30 -8.23 -17.35
C LEU A 402 -13.36 -8.45 -15.84
N SER A 403 -13.38 -9.72 -15.42
CA SER A 403 -13.43 -10.14 -14.02
C SER A 403 -12.09 -10.64 -13.49
N HIS A 404 -12.00 -10.70 -12.16
CA HIS A 404 -10.87 -11.23 -11.41
C HIS A 404 -11.34 -11.88 -10.09
N THR A 405 -10.42 -12.61 -9.46
CA THR A 405 -10.65 -13.36 -8.21
C THR A 405 -9.65 -12.94 -7.13
N GLU A 406 -9.84 -13.44 -5.91
CA GLU A 406 -8.93 -13.16 -4.80
C GLU A 406 -7.50 -13.66 -5.09
N ASN A 407 -6.50 -12.90 -4.63
CA ASN A 407 -5.09 -13.15 -4.92
C ASN A 407 -4.56 -14.49 -4.40
N HIS A 408 -4.97 -14.91 -3.20
CA HIS A 408 -4.45 -16.13 -2.58
C HIS A 408 -4.97 -17.39 -3.28
N LEU A 409 -6.18 -17.35 -3.87
CA LEU A 409 -6.77 -18.45 -4.63
C LEU A 409 -6.01 -18.80 -5.93
N ALA A 410 -5.10 -17.93 -6.37
CA ALA A 410 -4.27 -18.20 -7.54
C ALA A 410 -3.14 -19.22 -7.28
N LEU A 411 -2.81 -19.51 -6.01
CA LEU A 411 -1.74 -20.45 -5.68
C LEU A 411 -2.11 -21.88 -6.07
N HIS A 412 -1.22 -22.57 -6.78
CA HIS A 412 -1.34 -24.01 -6.99
C HIS A 412 -0.75 -24.79 -5.83
N ARG A 413 -1.31 -25.97 -5.55
CA ARG A 413 -0.71 -26.93 -4.63
C ARG A 413 0.59 -27.50 -5.21
N LEU A 414 1.59 -27.73 -4.37
CA LEU A 414 2.92 -28.23 -4.77
C LEU A 414 2.86 -29.59 -5.50
N GLU A 415 1.93 -30.46 -5.10
CA GLU A 415 1.69 -31.76 -5.74
C GLU A 415 1.35 -31.64 -7.24
N ASN A 416 0.77 -30.51 -7.66
CA ASN A 416 0.26 -30.29 -9.01
C ASN A 416 1.21 -29.47 -9.89
N ALA A 417 2.42 -29.14 -9.40
CA ALA A 417 3.32 -28.26 -10.13
C ALA A 417 4.81 -28.65 -10.00
N PRO A 418 5.51 -28.85 -11.13
CA PRO A 418 6.94 -29.11 -11.10
C PRO A 418 7.70 -27.92 -10.53
N ALA A 419 8.87 -28.17 -9.94
CA ALA A 419 9.79 -27.11 -9.55
C ALA A 419 10.17 -26.28 -10.78
N VAL A 420 10.03 -24.95 -10.65
CA VAL A 420 10.40 -24.01 -11.70
C VAL A 420 11.81 -23.52 -11.42
N ASP A 421 12.76 -23.92 -12.27
CA ASP A 421 14.04 -23.23 -12.36
C ASP A 421 13.80 -21.84 -12.98
N ARG A 422 14.21 -20.81 -12.25
CA ARG A 422 14.01 -19.41 -12.62
C ARG A 422 15.22 -18.83 -13.33
N ASP A 423 16.31 -19.58 -13.40
CA ASP A 423 17.56 -19.17 -14.05
C ASP A 423 18.04 -17.80 -13.53
N TRP A 424 17.86 -17.57 -12.23
CA TRP A 424 18.28 -16.37 -11.50
C TRP A 424 19.80 -16.33 -11.38
N VAL A 425 20.35 -15.11 -11.37
CA VAL A 425 21.79 -14.91 -11.29
C VAL A 425 22.26 -14.85 -9.84
N THR A 426 23.55 -15.11 -9.62
CA THR A 426 24.17 -14.89 -8.32
C THR A 426 24.14 -13.40 -7.97
N ARG A 427 23.62 -13.08 -6.77
CA ARG A 427 23.52 -11.70 -6.30
C ARG A 427 24.83 -11.19 -5.70
N THR A 428 25.24 -9.99 -6.13
CA THR A 428 26.43 -9.29 -5.64
C THR A 428 26.10 -7.94 -5.00
N LEU A 429 25.03 -7.26 -5.42
CA LEU A 429 24.60 -5.98 -4.89
C LEU A 429 23.91 -6.11 -3.52
N PRO A 430 23.97 -5.09 -2.65
CA PRO A 430 23.17 -5.03 -1.44
C PRO A 430 21.67 -4.82 -1.75
N PRO A 431 20.78 -5.13 -0.79
CA PRO A 431 21.06 -5.84 0.46
C PRO A 431 21.26 -7.34 0.21
N ARG A 432 22.04 -8.00 1.08
CA ARG A 432 22.34 -9.44 0.94
C ARG A 432 21.15 -10.32 1.29
N ASP A 433 20.29 -9.89 2.20
CA ASP A 433 19.09 -10.60 2.62
C ASP A 433 17.97 -9.62 3.05
N ARG A 434 16.84 -10.17 3.49
CA ARG A 434 15.68 -9.41 3.95
C ARG A 434 15.92 -8.66 5.25
N LEU A 435 16.76 -9.19 6.16
CA LEU A 435 17.05 -8.54 7.44
C LEU A 435 17.89 -7.28 7.23
N ALA A 436 18.89 -7.35 6.35
CA ALA A 436 19.63 -6.18 5.89
C ALA A 436 18.71 -5.13 5.25
N ALA A 437 17.68 -5.55 4.51
CA ALA A 437 16.67 -4.62 3.98
C ALA A 437 15.82 -3.99 5.12
N VAL A 438 15.37 -4.77 6.10
CA VAL A 438 14.60 -4.30 7.26
C VAL A 438 15.36 -3.25 8.07
N TYR A 439 16.69 -3.37 8.19
CA TYR A 439 17.52 -2.33 8.80
C TYR A 439 17.31 -0.95 8.14
N HIS A 440 17.30 -0.91 6.80
CA HIS A 440 17.04 0.32 6.04
C HIS A 440 15.57 0.79 6.07
N ALA A 441 14.65 0.04 6.67
CA ALA A 441 13.28 0.49 6.93
C ALA A 441 13.14 1.28 8.24
N GLY A 442 14.20 1.37 9.05
CA GLY A 442 14.16 2.05 10.35
C GLY A 442 13.12 1.45 11.29
N ASN A 443 12.94 0.12 11.24
CA ASN A 443 11.83 -0.55 11.91
C ASN A 443 12.01 -0.54 13.44
N VAL A 444 10.96 -0.15 14.17
CA VAL A 444 10.96 -0.08 15.64
C VAL A 444 9.69 -0.74 16.18
N HIS A 445 9.87 -1.74 17.04
CA HIS A 445 8.79 -2.40 17.78
C HIS A 445 9.29 -2.72 19.18
N ASP A 446 8.42 -2.59 20.18
CA ASP A 446 8.63 -3.30 21.45
C ASP A 446 8.45 -4.80 21.20
N GLU A 447 9.45 -5.61 21.55
CA GLU A 447 9.42 -7.07 21.40
C GLU A 447 8.49 -7.76 22.41
N HIS A 448 8.17 -7.07 23.51
CA HIS A 448 7.30 -7.56 24.57
C HIS A 448 5.81 -7.32 24.31
N GLN A 449 5.45 -6.50 23.32
CA GLN A 449 4.04 -6.25 22.99
C GLN A 449 3.35 -7.48 22.37
N PRO A 450 2.01 -7.55 22.35
CA PRO A 450 1.27 -8.60 21.68
C PRO A 450 1.66 -8.74 20.19
N VAL A 451 1.73 -9.99 19.71
CA VAL A 451 1.97 -10.25 18.30
C VAL A 451 0.75 -9.82 17.47
N HIS A 452 0.90 -8.74 16.71
CA HIS A 452 -0.13 -8.14 15.85
C HIS A 452 -0.41 -8.94 14.55
N LEU A 453 0.21 -10.09 14.39
CA LEU A 453 0.05 -11.01 13.26
C LEU A 453 -0.64 -12.27 13.79
N VAL A 454 -1.96 -12.18 13.92
CA VAL A 454 -2.76 -13.23 14.55
C VAL A 454 -2.96 -14.36 13.56
N VAL A 455 -2.54 -15.57 13.93
CA VAL A 455 -2.79 -16.80 13.17
C VAL A 455 -3.82 -17.62 13.92
N SER A 456 -5.02 -17.78 13.36
CA SER A 456 -6.14 -18.41 14.07
C SER A 456 -5.92 -19.90 14.36
N ASP A 457 -5.14 -20.59 13.53
CA ASP A 457 -4.76 -21.99 13.75
C ASP A 457 -3.33 -22.26 13.24
N THR A 458 -2.37 -22.28 14.15
CA THR A 458 -0.95 -22.55 13.83
C THR A 458 -0.69 -24.01 13.45
N THR A 459 -1.61 -24.95 13.75
CA THR A 459 -1.44 -26.35 13.37
C THR A 459 -1.53 -26.53 11.85
N ILE A 460 -2.34 -25.71 11.18
CA ILE A 460 -2.40 -25.65 9.71
C ILE A 460 -1.03 -25.31 9.12
N CYS A 461 -0.29 -24.39 9.75
CA CYS A 461 1.05 -24.00 9.30
C CYS A 461 2.03 -25.19 9.36
N ALA A 462 2.00 -25.95 10.45
CA ALA A 462 2.88 -27.10 10.68
C ALA A 462 2.51 -28.36 9.87
N THR A 463 1.28 -28.47 9.38
CA THR A 463 0.77 -29.72 8.77
C THR A 463 0.34 -29.54 7.30
N ARG A 464 -0.79 -28.86 7.09
CA ARG A 464 -1.41 -28.73 5.76
C ARG A 464 -0.66 -27.75 4.88
N CYS A 465 -0.37 -26.55 5.37
CA CYS A 465 0.27 -25.51 4.60
C CYS A 465 1.69 -25.87 4.15
N THR A 466 2.46 -26.56 5.01
CA THR A 466 3.79 -27.05 4.65
C THR A 466 3.74 -28.06 3.51
N THR A 467 2.75 -28.96 3.51
CA THR A 467 2.59 -30.01 2.48
C THR A 467 1.98 -29.47 1.20
N GLU A 468 0.89 -28.70 1.30
CA GLU A 468 0.10 -28.25 0.15
C GLU A 468 0.78 -27.09 -0.56
N PHE A 469 1.42 -26.17 0.17
CA PHE A 469 1.96 -24.93 -0.40
C PHE A 469 3.41 -24.63 0.02
N GLY A 470 4.02 -25.39 0.93
CA GLY A 470 5.39 -25.13 1.39
C GLY A 470 5.54 -23.82 2.16
N ASN A 471 4.55 -23.47 3.00
CA ASN A 471 4.55 -22.27 3.84
C ASN A 471 4.94 -20.98 3.08
N PRO A 472 4.14 -20.53 2.08
CA PRO A 472 4.50 -19.40 1.23
C PRO A 472 4.67 -18.07 1.98
N CYS A 473 4.24 -17.97 3.24
CA CYS A 473 4.49 -16.83 4.11
C CYS A 473 5.98 -16.55 4.35
N GLU A 474 6.83 -17.58 4.29
CA GLU A 474 8.29 -17.44 4.35
C GLU A 474 8.87 -16.82 3.06
N ASN A 475 8.09 -16.79 1.97
CA ASN A 475 8.51 -16.29 0.66
C ASN A 475 7.93 -14.91 0.32
N PHE A 476 6.63 -14.70 0.50
CA PHE A 476 5.97 -13.43 0.16
C PHE A 476 6.20 -12.32 1.20
N CYS A 477 6.61 -12.68 2.42
CA CYS A 477 6.91 -11.69 3.44
C CYS A 477 8.16 -10.91 3.02
N PRO A 478 8.07 -9.57 2.87
CA PRO A 478 9.21 -8.76 2.44
C PRO A 478 10.25 -8.53 3.55
N ALA A 479 10.00 -9.06 4.76
CA ALA A 479 10.71 -8.66 5.98
C ALA A 479 11.09 -9.85 6.88
N ASN A 480 11.00 -11.09 6.39
CA ASN A 480 11.41 -12.28 7.17
C ASN A 480 10.71 -12.44 8.54
N VAL A 481 9.40 -12.21 8.57
CA VAL A 481 8.60 -12.27 9.79
C VAL A 481 8.19 -13.71 10.16
N TYR A 482 7.94 -14.55 9.16
CA TYR A 482 7.48 -15.93 9.37
C TYR A 482 8.63 -16.90 9.11
N GLU A 483 8.78 -17.87 9.99
CA GLU A 483 9.78 -18.94 9.87
C GLU A 483 9.23 -20.26 10.45
N MET A 484 9.47 -21.37 9.76
CA MET A 484 9.17 -22.71 10.28
C MET A 484 10.40 -23.30 10.99
N VAL A 485 10.42 -23.20 12.31
CA VAL A 485 11.53 -23.67 13.16
C VAL A 485 11.28 -25.08 13.68
N ASP A 486 12.34 -25.79 14.09
CA ASP A 486 12.23 -27.07 14.77
C ASP A 486 11.45 -26.93 16.08
N ASP A 487 10.57 -27.89 16.39
CA ASP A 487 9.78 -27.91 17.63
C ASP A 487 10.47 -28.68 18.77
N GLY A 488 11.61 -29.32 18.52
CA GLY A 488 12.34 -30.16 19.47
C GLY A 488 11.78 -31.58 19.60
N ALA A 489 10.70 -31.91 18.89
CA ALA A 489 10.02 -33.20 18.89
C ALA A 489 10.03 -33.89 17.50
N GLY A 490 10.87 -33.40 16.58
CA GLY A 490 10.99 -33.92 15.21
C GLY A 490 9.98 -33.34 14.23
N GLY A 491 9.22 -32.32 14.64
CA GLY A 491 8.29 -31.56 13.81
C GLY A 491 8.76 -30.13 13.55
N LYS A 492 7.82 -29.30 13.07
CA LYS A 492 8.04 -27.88 12.81
C LYS A 492 6.95 -27.07 13.49
N ARG A 493 7.31 -25.89 14.00
CA ARG A 493 6.36 -24.89 14.52
C ARG A 493 6.55 -23.55 13.85
N LEU A 494 5.48 -22.77 13.77
CA LEU A 494 5.56 -21.39 13.28
C LEU A 494 6.23 -20.50 14.34
N GLN A 495 7.25 -19.76 13.93
CA GLN A 495 7.81 -18.63 14.66
C GLN A 495 7.44 -17.33 13.94
N ILE A 496 6.96 -16.35 14.72
CA ILE A 496 6.61 -15.02 14.22
C ILE A 496 7.55 -13.99 14.84
N ASN A 497 8.47 -13.48 14.03
CA ASN A 497 9.40 -12.40 14.35
C ASN A 497 8.72 -11.05 14.09
N ALA A 498 7.71 -10.73 14.91
CA ALA A 498 6.81 -9.59 14.68
C ALA A 498 7.52 -8.23 14.63
N ALA A 499 8.65 -8.10 15.34
CA ALA A 499 9.50 -6.91 15.36
C ALA A 499 10.18 -6.60 14.01
N ASN A 500 10.13 -7.50 13.03
CA ASN A 500 10.60 -7.21 11.66
C ASN A 500 9.51 -6.63 10.76
N CYS A 501 8.24 -6.61 11.21
CA CYS A 501 7.12 -6.33 10.32
C CYS A 501 7.13 -4.89 9.80
N VAL A 502 7.27 -4.71 8.49
CA VAL A 502 7.21 -3.40 7.79
C VAL A 502 5.77 -2.97 7.43
N HIS A 503 4.77 -3.62 8.03
CA HIS A 503 3.34 -3.31 7.87
C HIS A 503 2.84 -3.34 6.41
N CYS A 504 3.47 -4.12 5.53
CA CYS A 504 3.12 -4.14 4.11
C CYS A 504 1.72 -4.69 3.80
N LYS A 505 1.13 -5.46 4.73
CA LYS A 505 -0.15 -6.20 4.64
C LYS A 505 -0.18 -7.42 3.70
N SER A 506 0.93 -7.82 3.08
CA SER A 506 0.93 -8.94 2.12
C SER A 506 0.47 -10.28 2.71
N CYS A 507 0.78 -10.54 3.98
CA CYS A 507 0.42 -11.77 4.67
C CYS A 507 -1.09 -11.96 4.86
N ASP A 508 -1.81 -10.89 5.17
CA ASP A 508 -3.27 -10.89 5.28
C ASP A 508 -3.96 -11.09 3.91
N ILE A 509 -3.24 -10.84 2.81
CA ILE A 509 -3.75 -10.93 1.44
C ILE A 509 -3.42 -12.28 0.78
N LYS A 510 -2.21 -12.80 0.98
CA LYS A 510 -1.63 -13.90 0.18
C LYS A 510 -1.60 -15.25 0.90
N ASP A 511 -2.01 -15.31 2.17
CA ASP A 511 -2.16 -16.58 2.89
C ASP A 511 -3.22 -17.48 2.21
N PRO A 512 -2.86 -18.69 1.73
CA PRO A 512 -3.79 -19.58 1.03
C PRO A 512 -4.96 -20.07 1.88
N TYR A 513 -4.87 -20.02 3.22
CA TYR A 513 -5.96 -20.45 4.11
C TYR A 513 -6.75 -19.29 4.71
N GLY A 514 -6.31 -18.04 4.50
CA GLY A 514 -6.96 -16.86 5.07
C GLY A 514 -6.99 -16.84 6.61
N ILE A 515 -6.04 -17.48 7.27
CA ILE A 515 -5.93 -17.61 8.74
C ILE A 515 -5.01 -16.56 9.38
N ILE A 516 -4.23 -15.81 8.57
CA ILE A 516 -3.45 -14.66 9.04
C ILE A 516 -4.32 -13.40 9.03
N THR A 517 -4.49 -12.77 10.20
CA THR A 517 -5.06 -11.43 10.33
C THR A 517 -4.00 -10.46 10.81
N TRP A 518 -3.77 -9.40 10.02
CA TRP A 518 -2.93 -8.27 10.44
C TRP A 518 -3.79 -7.30 11.26
N THR A 519 -3.45 -7.16 12.55
CA THR A 519 -4.01 -6.11 13.42
C THR A 519 -2.97 -5.00 13.60
N THR A 520 -3.40 -3.86 14.11
CA THR A 520 -2.47 -2.81 14.48
C THR A 520 -1.64 -3.25 15.68
N PRO A 521 -0.30 -3.15 15.65
CA PRO A 521 0.50 -3.15 16.88
C PRO A 521 0.22 -1.89 17.72
N GLU A 522 0.91 -1.76 18.85
CA GLU A 522 0.90 -0.51 19.60
C GLU A 522 1.27 0.67 18.70
N GLY A 523 0.61 1.80 18.94
CA GLY A 523 0.84 3.01 18.18
C GLY A 523 2.29 3.47 18.25
N GLY A 524 2.82 3.97 17.14
CA GLY A 524 4.24 4.31 16.99
C GLY A 524 5.13 3.15 16.54
N SER A 525 4.70 1.89 16.73
CA SER A 525 5.46 0.73 16.25
C SER A 525 5.39 0.60 14.72
N GLY A 526 6.43 0.03 14.10
CA GLY A 526 6.51 -0.19 12.66
C GLY A 526 7.74 0.44 12.00
N PRO A 527 7.70 0.55 10.65
CA PRO A 527 8.77 1.19 9.91
C PRO A 527 8.80 2.69 10.18
N ASN A 528 10.00 3.25 10.11
CA ASN A 528 10.26 4.69 10.12
C ASN A 528 11.01 5.06 8.84
N TYR A 529 10.26 5.08 7.74
CA TYR A 529 10.79 5.29 6.41
C TYR A 529 11.32 6.70 6.22
N GLN A 530 12.52 6.80 5.64
CA GLN A 530 13.16 8.08 5.35
C GLN A 530 13.10 8.38 3.86
N GLY A 531 12.35 9.40 3.48
CA GLY A 531 12.31 9.89 2.09
C GLY A 531 11.72 8.89 1.09
N LEU A 532 10.80 8.01 1.51
CA LEU A 532 10.14 7.03 0.64
C LEU A 532 8.76 7.45 0.13
#